data_AF-A0A9P8IRZ9-F1
#
_entry.id   AF-A0A9P8IRZ9-F1
#
_cell.length_a   1.000
_cell.length_b   1.000
_cell.length_c   1.000
_cell.angle_alpha   90.00
_cell.angle_beta   90.00
_cell.angle_gamma   90.00
#
_symmetry.space_group_name_H-M   'P 1'
#
loop_
_entity.id
_entity.type
_entity.pdbx_description
1 polymer ?
#
loop_
_entity_poly.entity_id
_entity_poly.type
_entity_poly.pdbx_seq_one_letter_code
_entity_poly.pdbx_strand_id
1 'polypeptide(L)'
;MDIRLLTNADLPLIQHANLENLPENYFLKYYLYHALSWPQLSYVAVDVSRPKKDPYEYPKIVGYVLAKMEEEPSDGIPHGHITSLSVMRTHRRLGIAEKLMRQSQLAMVETFQAKYVSLHVRVSNAAARHLYENTLGFTNEKTESKYYADGEDAFCMRLDLGGIKKQVDEALAEEEEEAEDEGEAVGEVGRDPEAGKDKDKTKKMKVAVGRSLGVGSLVEKDDSKH
;
A
#
# COMPACT_ATOMS: atom_id res chain seq x y z
N MET A 1 -8.51 -17.23 5.60
CA MET A 1 -8.89 -15.96 4.95
C MET A 1 -7.67 -15.49 4.20
N ASP A 2 -7.82 -15.31 2.90
CA ASP A 2 -6.78 -14.77 2.04
C ASP A 2 -6.78 -13.24 2.17
N ILE A 3 -5.60 -12.62 2.15
CA ILE A 3 -5.45 -11.16 2.18
C ILE A 3 -4.73 -10.77 0.91
N ARG A 4 -5.38 -9.93 0.12
CA ARG A 4 -4.84 -9.49 -1.17
C ARG A 4 -5.21 -8.04 -1.46
N LEU A 5 -4.53 -7.47 -2.44
CA LEU A 5 -4.83 -6.14 -2.94
C LEU A 5 -6.28 -6.05 -3.45
N LEU A 6 -6.90 -4.90 -3.22
CA LEU A 6 -8.22 -4.57 -3.75
C LEU A 6 -8.17 -4.52 -5.28
N THR A 7 -9.20 -5.05 -5.92
CA THR A 7 -9.41 -4.90 -7.37
C THR A 7 -10.72 -4.16 -7.64
N ASN A 8 -10.85 -3.59 -8.84
CA ASN A 8 -12.08 -2.87 -9.24
C ASN A 8 -13.33 -3.77 -9.23
N ALA A 9 -13.16 -5.08 -9.42
CA ALA A 9 -14.25 -6.05 -9.34
C ALA A 9 -14.79 -6.24 -7.90
N ASP A 10 -14.00 -5.89 -6.88
CA ASP A 10 -14.38 -6.03 -5.48
C ASP A 10 -15.25 -4.86 -4.97
N LEU A 11 -15.28 -3.72 -5.69
CA LEU A 11 -15.91 -2.48 -5.19
C LEU A 11 -17.38 -2.64 -4.78
N PRO A 12 -18.26 -3.31 -5.56
CA PRO A 12 -19.65 -3.52 -5.14
C PRO A 12 -19.75 -4.34 -3.83
N LEU A 13 -18.85 -5.30 -3.64
CA LEU A 13 -18.85 -6.17 -2.45
C LEU A 13 -18.30 -5.47 -1.22
N ILE A 14 -17.30 -4.60 -1.40
CA ILE A 14 -16.77 -3.76 -0.35
C ILE A 14 -17.81 -2.72 0.08
N GLN A 15 -18.52 -2.12 -0.87
CA GLN A 15 -19.64 -1.22 -0.57
C GLN A 15 -20.74 -1.94 0.21
N HIS A 16 -21.08 -3.18 -0.18
CA HIS A 16 -22.02 -3.99 0.58
C HIS A 16 -21.51 -4.30 1.99
N ALA A 17 -20.22 -4.64 2.14
CA ALA A 17 -19.61 -4.86 3.44
C ALA A 17 -19.61 -3.62 4.34
N ASN A 18 -19.40 -2.43 3.75
CA ASN A 18 -19.50 -1.16 4.44
C ASN A 18 -20.92 -0.93 4.98
N LEU A 19 -21.94 -1.09 4.12
CA LEU A 19 -23.36 -0.97 4.46
C LEU A 19 -23.78 -1.89 5.62
N GLU A 20 -23.25 -3.12 5.68
CA GLU A 20 -23.56 -4.06 6.75
C GLU A 20 -22.88 -3.74 8.08
N ASN A 21 -21.71 -3.08 8.06
CA ASN A 21 -20.84 -2.96 9.23
C ASN A 21 -20.74 -1.55 9.81
N LEU A 22 -20.98 -0.51 9.02
CA LEU A 22 -20.70 0.88 9.37
C LEU A 22 -21.86 1.81 9.03
N PRO A 23 -22.16 2.81 9.89
CA PRO A 23 -23.11 3.87 9.56
C PRO A 23 -22.56 4.88 8.54
N GLU A 24 -21.23 5.04 8.46
CA GLU A 24 -20.57 5.92 7.49
C GLU A 24 -20.49 5.23 6.11
N ASN A 25 -21.38 5.66 5.21
CA ASN A 25 -21.57 5.07 3.89
C ASN A 25 -21.22 6.03 2.76
N TYR A 26 -20.79 5.47 1.63
CA TYR A 26 -20.31 6.25 0.49
C TYR A 26 -20.92 5.76 -0.84
N PHE A 27 -21.02 6.67 -1.80
CA PHE A 27 -21.35 6.31 -3.19
C PHE A 27 -20.22 5.48 -3.81
N LEU A 28 -20.57 4.57 -4.72
CA LEU A 28 -19.59 3.72 -5.42
C LEU A 28 -18.49 4.54 -6.13
N LYS A 29 -18.83 5.74 -6.61
CA LYS A 29 -17.88 6.69 -7.20
C LYS A 29 -16.72 7.03 -6.25
N TYR A 30 -16.97 7.12 -4.95
CA TYR A 30 -15.93 7.43 -3.97
C TYR A 30 -14.96 6.26 -3.77
N TYR A 31 -15.47 5.03 -3.80
CA TYR A 31 -14.61 3.83 -3.81
C TYR A 31 -13.76 3.75 -5.08
N LEU A 32 -14.35 4.05 -6.23
CA LEU A 32 -13.64 4.07 -7.51
C LEU A 32 -12.52 5.12 -7.51
N TYR A 33 -12.77 6.30 -6.94
CA TYR A 33 -11.74 7.32 -6.75
C TYR A 33 -10.55 6.79 -5.95
N HIS A 34 -10.76 6.09 -4.84
CA HIS A 34 -9.65 5.49 -4.08
C HIS A 34 -8.88 4.43 -4.89
N ALA A 35 -9.62 3.52 -5.54
CA ALA A 35 -9.03 2.42 -6.30
C ALA A 35 -8.22 2.91 -7.50
N LEU A 36 -8.58 4.04 -8.10
CA LEU A 36 -7.87 4.61 -9.24
C LEU A 36 -6.74 5.57 -8.84
N SER A 37 -6.90 6.32 -7.74
CA SER A 37 -5.88 7.26 -7.27
C SER A 37 -4.74 6.55 -6.54
N TRP A 38 -5.05 5.56 -5.69
CA TRP A 38 -4.07 4.84 -4.86
C TRP A 38 -4.30 3.33 -4.87
N PRO A 39 -4.12 2.67 -6.04
CA PRO A 39 -4.42 1.25 -6.20
C PRO A 39 -3.62 0.33 -5.28
N GLN A 40 -2.46 0.77 -4.77
CA GLN A 40 -1.56 -0.02 -3.92
C GLN A 40 -1.99 -0.04 -2.44
N LEU A 41 -2.88 0.85 -2.00
CA LEU A 41 -3.09 1.10 -0.57
C LEU A 41 -4.25 0.32 0.05
N SER A 42 -5.20 -0.12 -0.76
CA SER A 42 -6.43 -0.75 -0.28
C SER A 42 -6.37 -2.26 -0.44
N TYR A 43 -6.79 -2.98 0.59
CA TYR A 43 -6.71 -4.45 0.66
C TYR A 43 -8.06 -5.04 1.06
N VAL A 44 -8.27 -6.29 0.66
CA VAL A 44 -9.45 -7.08 1.02
C VAL A 44 -9.06 -8.40 1.67
N ALA A 45 -9.91 -8.85 2.57
CA ALA A 45 -9.88 -10.19 3.13
C ALA A 45 -10.98 -11.04 2.49
N VAL A 46 -10.59 -12.15 1.89
CA VAL A 46 -11.46 -13.04 1.11
C VAL A 46 -11.60 -14.39 1.80
N ASP A 47 -12.84 -14.89 1.89
CA ASP A 47 -13.10 -16.28 2.23
C ASP A 47 -12.96 -17.16 0.98
N VAL A 48 -11.74 -17.66 0.76
CA VAL A 48 -11.40 -18.58 -0.33
C VAL A 48 -11.90 -20.01 -0.10
N SER A 49 -12.29 -20.34 1.12
CA SER A 49 -12.78 -21.69 1.46
C SER A 49 -14.26 -21.88 1.12
N ARG A 50 -14.98 -20.78 0.88
CA ARG A 50 -16.39 -20.81 0.53
C ARG A 50 -16.57 -21.42 -0.87
N PRO A 51 -17.35 -22.52 -0.99
CA PRO A 51 -17.61 -23.12 -2.28
C PRO A 51 -18.43 -22.16 -3.15
N LYS A 52 -18.04 -22.05 -4.42
CA LYS A 52 -18.81 -21.30 -5.42
C LYS A 52 -20.10 -22.04 -5.74
N LYS A 53 -21.23 -21.35 -5.68
CA LYS A 53 -22.55 -21.85 -6.06
C LYS A 53 -22.76 -21.80 -7.56
N ASP A 54 -22.17 -20.81 -8.23
CA ASP A 54 -22.24 -20.65 -9.68
C ASP A 54 -20.91 -20.10 -10.25
N PRO A 55 -20.66 -20.24 -11.57
CA PRO A 55 -19.39 -19.83 -12.19
C PRO A 55 -19.10 -18.32 -12.14
N TYR A 56 -20.12 -17.49 -11.99
CA TYR A 56 -20.04 -16.02 -11.98
C TYR A 56 -20.03 -15.45 -10.56
N GLU A 57 -20.05 -16.31 -9.53
CA GLU A 57 -20.06 -15.87 -8.16
C GLU A 57 -18.76 -15.17 -7.80
N TYR A 58 -18.90 -13.94 -7.33
CA TYR A 58 -17.76 -13.13 -6.92
C TYR A 58 -17.11 -13.68 -5.63
N PRO A 59 -15.82 -13.39 -5.39
CA PRO A 59 -15.15 -13.75 -4.14
C PRO A 59 -15.88 -13.19 -2.93
N LYS A 60 -16.04 -13.99 -1.87
CA LYS A 60 -16.72 -13.51 -0.65
C LYS A 60 -15.77 -12.62 0.16
N ILE A 61 -15.96 -11.31 0.05
CA ILE A 61 -15.26 -10.34 0.91
C ILE A 61 -15.82 -10.42 2.33
N VAL A 62 -14.92 -10.62 3.30
CA VAL A 62 -15.23 -10.70 4.74
C VAL A 62 -14.62 -9.55 5.54
N GLY A 63 -13.75 -8.76 4.91
CA GLY A 63 -13.23 -7.52 5.46
C GLY A 63 -12.46 -6.74 4.41
N TYR A 64 -12.25 -5.45 4.65
CA TYR A 64 -11.50 -4.59 3.77
C TYR A 64 -10.88 -3.44 4.54
N VAL A 65 -9.82 -2.86 3.97
CA VAL A 65 -9.27 -1.55 4.32
C VAL A 65 -9.29 -0.69 3.07
N LEU A 66 -9.90 0.48 3.17
CA LEU A 66 -9.93 1.51 2.14
C LEU A 66 -9.08 2.67 2.63
N ALA A 67 -8.00 2.93 1.91
CA ALA A 67 -6.98 3.89 2.30
C ALA A 67 -6.64 4.84 1.14
N LYS A 68 -6.18 6.04 1.50
CA LYS A 68 -5.72 7.08 0.57
C LYS A 68 -4.45 7.74 1.10
N MET A 69 -3.76 8.48 0.24
CA MET A 69 -2.85 9.54 0.69
C MET A 69 -3.65 10.82 0.95
N GLU A 70 -3.20 11.65 1.88
CA GLU A 70 -3.75 12.98 2.02
C GLU A 70 -3.23 13.88 0.89
N GLU A 71 -4.14 14.49 0.12
CA GLU A 71 -3.79 15.27 -1.07
C GLU A 71 -3.29 16.68 -0.69
N GLU A 72 -3.87 17.26 0.36
CA GLU A 72 -3.55 18.61 0.84
C GLU A 72 -3.12 18.56 2.32
N PRO A 73 -1.92 18.02 2.62
CA PRO A 73 -1.43 17.95 3.99
C PRO A 73 -1.19 19.35 4.55
N SER A 74 -1.86 19.70 5.65
CA SER A 74 -1.77 21.02 6.29
C SER A 74 -0.36 21.37 6.80
N ASP A 75 0.45 20.35 7.10
CA ASP A 75 1.83 20.45 7.56
C ASP A 75 2.86 20.26 6.43
N GLY A 76 2.40 20.01 5.19
CA GLY A 76 3.25 19.71 4.04
C GLY A 76 3.93 18.34 4.11
N ILE A 77 3.55 17.47 5.06
CA ILE A 77 4.16 16.16 5.24
C ILE A 77 3.30 15.09 4.57
N PRO A 78 3.87 14.26 3.67
CA PRO A 78 3.12 13.18 3.04
C PRO A 78 2.71 12.14 4.07
N HIS A 79 1.41 11.86 4.15
CA HIS A 79 0.85 10.91 5.10
C HIS A 79 -0.37 10.20 4.52
N GLY A 80 -0.59 8.98 4.99
CA GLY A 80 -1.77 8.19 4.62
C GLY A 80 -2.96 8.52 5.51
N HIS A 81 -4.16 8.23 5.01
CA HIS A 81 -5.39 8.28 5.77
C HIS A 81 -6.21 7.00 5.57
N ILE A 82 -6.71 6.43 6.66
CA ILE A 82 -7.64 5.29 6.60
C ILE A 82 -9.06 5.82 6.51
N THR A 83 -9.61 5.77 5.30
CA THR A 83 -10.99 6.20 5.01
C THR A 83 -12.00 5.26 5.66
N SER A 84 -11.79 3.94 5.54
CA SER A 84 -12.74 2.96 6.08
C SER A 84 -12.08 1.61 6.30
N LEU A 85 -12.34 1.00 7.45
CA LEU A 85 -11.89 -0.35 7.80
C LEU A 85 -13.06 -1.10 8.39
N SER A 86 -13.40 -2.26 7.83
CA SER A 86 -14.41 -3.12 8.44
C SER A 86 -14.12 -4.60 8.24
N VAL A 87 -14.58 -5.40 9.20
CA VAL A 87 -14.58 -6.86 9.14
C VAL A 87 -15.96 -7.34 9.56
N MET A 88 -16.53 -8.23 8.76
CA MET A 88 -17.81 -8.89 9.03
C MET A 88 -17.82 -9.46 10.44
N ARG A 89 -18.91 -9.26 11.18
CA ARG A 89 -19.02 -9.68 12.59
C ARG A 89 -18.64 -11.15 12.81
N THR A 90 -19.02 -12.03 11.88
CA THR A 90 -18.72 -13.47 11.89
C THR A 90 -17.24 -13.82 11.73
N HIS A 91 -16.41 -12.87 11.30
CA HIS A 91 -14.98 -13.05 11.00
C HIS A 91 -14.07 -12.15 11.87
N ARG A 92 -14.64 -11.48 12.88
CA ARG A 92 -13.86 -10.68 13.84
C ARG A 92 -13.05 -11.57 14.78
N ARG A 93 -12.04 -10.98 15.43
CA ARG A 93 -11.12 -11.67 16.37
C ARG A 93 -10.23 -12.74 15.73
N LEU A 94 -10.10 -12.72 14.40
CA LEU A 94 -9.19 -13.59 13.64
C LEU A 94 -7.92 -12.86 13.17
N GLY A 95 -7.62 -11.67 13.72
CA GLY A 95 -6.47 -10.85 13.32
C GLY A 95 -6.57 -10.21 11.92
N ILE A 96 -7.73 -10.30 11.25
CA ILE A 96 -7.91 -9.83 9.87
C ILE A 96 -7.66 -8.31 9.76
N ALA A 97 -8.27 -7.52 10.64
CA ALA A 97 -8.16 -6.07 10.62
C ALA A 97 -6.71 -5.59 10.81
N GLU A 98 -5.98 -6.25 11.72
CA GLU A 98 -4.56 -5.96 11.95
C GLU A 98 -3.74 -6.22 10.69
N LYS A 99 -3.90 -7.39 10.07
CA LYS A 99 -3.15 -7.74 8.85
C LYS A 99 -3.45 -6.80 7.69
N LEU A 100 -4.73 -6.45 7.47
CA LEU A 100 -5.13 -5.46 6.46
C LEU A 100 -4.46 -4.11 6.69
N MET A 101 -4.47 -3.63 7.94
CA MET A 101 -3.84 -2.36 8.31
C MET A 101 -2.33 -2.39 8.07
N ARG A 102 -1.62 -3.45 8.48
CA ARG A 102 -0.18 -3.58 8.28
C ARG A 102 0.21 -3.57 6.80
N GLN A 103 -0.55 -4.26 5.94
CA GLN A 103 -0.32 -4.26 4.49
C GLN A 103 -0.52 -2.86 3.88
N SER A 104 -1.58 -2.16 4.29
CA SER A 104 -1.84 -0.79 3.84
C SER A 104 -0.73 0.17 4.29
N GLN A 105 -0.30 0.09 5.55
CA GLN A 105 0.79 0.91 6.12
C GLN A 105 2.11 0.68 5.40
N LEU A 106 2.46 -0.57 5.11
CA LEU A 106 3.67 -0.91 4.37
C LEU A 106 3.65 -0.27 2.97
N ALA A 107 2.54 -0.45 2.23
CA ALA A 107 2.39 0.12 0.90
C ALA A 107 2.41 1.67 0.89
N MET A 108 1.90 2.32 1.94
CA MET A 108 1.98 3.78 2.11
C MET A 108 3.44 4.25 2.22
N VAL A 109 4.27 3.52 2.95
CA VAL A 109 5.69 3.83 3.12
C VAL A 109 6.47 3.57 1.85
N GLU A 110 6.33 2.38 1.28
CA GLU A 110 7.09 1.95 0.09
C GLU A 110 6.79 2.83 -1.13
N THR A 111 5.50 3.02 -1.43
CA THR A 111 5.09 3.67 -2.68
C THR A 111 5.08 5.20 -2.56
N PHE A 112 4.69 5.73 -1.40
CA PHE A 112 4.42 7.17 -1.24
C PHE A 112 5.26 7.86 -0.17
N GLN A 113 6.21 7.13 0.45
CA GLN A 113 7.12 7.65 1.48
C GLN A 113 6.37 8.33 2.64
N ALA A 114 5.18 7.82 2.97
CA ALA A 114 4.34 8.33 4.03
C ALA A 114 5.10 8.35 5.36
N LYS A 115 5.04 9.48 6.07
CA LYS A 115 5.68 9.65 7.38
C LYS A 115 4.83 9.13 8.53
N TYR A 116 3.52 9.23 8.38
CA TYR A 116 2.56 8.76 9.35
C TYR A 116 1.27 8.34 8.64
N VAL A 117 0.38 7.70 9.39
CA VAL A 117 -0.99 7.42 8.95
C VAL A 117 -1.97 7.96 9.99
N SER A 118 -3.05 8.57 9.52
CA SER A 118 -4.12 9.10 10.36
C SER A 118 -5.45 8.38 10.12
N LEU A 119 -6.33 8.42 11.12
CA LEU A 119 -7.70 7.91 11.03
C LEU A 119 -8.62 8.58 12.05
N HIS A 120 -9.92 8.45 11.84
CA HIS A 120 -10.94 8.86 12.81
C HIS A 120 -11.67 7.64 13.38
N VAL A 121 -11.87 7.62 14.69
CA VAL A 121 -12.63 6.57 15.38
C VAL A 121 -13.62 7.16 16.38
N ARG A 122 -14.84 6.62 16.39
CA ARG A 122 -15.88 6.92 17.40
C ARG A 122 -15.33 6.72 18.82
N VAL A 123 -15.56 7.70 19.68
CA VAL A 123 -15.13 7.64 21.09
C VAL A 123 -15.74 6.44 21.81
N SER A 124 -16.95 6.01 21.45
CA SER A 124 -17.63 4.84 22.04
C SER A 124 -17.16 3.49 21.50
N ASN A 125 -16.42 3.44 20.38
CA ASN A 125 -16.06 2.19 19.72
C ASN A 125 -14.84 1.51 20.37
N ALA A 126 -15.06 0.90 21.53
CA ALA A 126 -14.02 0.27 22.33
C ALA A 126 -13.21 -0.81 21.57
N ALA A 127 -13.86 -1.56 20.68
CA ALA A 127 -13.19 -2.61 19.90
C ALA A 127 -12.19 -2.03 18.88
N ALA A 128 -12.59 -0.98 18.16
CA ALA A 128 -11.71 -0.31 17.21
C ALA A 128 -10.58 0.44 17.93
N ARG A 129 -10.88 1.14 19.03
CA ARG A 129 -9.85 1.80 19.84
C ARG A 129 -8.79 0.81 20.34
N HIS A 130 -9.20 -0.35 20.85
CA HIS A 130 -8.25 -1.38 21.29
C HIS A 130 -7.37 -1.90 20.14
N LEU A 131 -7.94 -2.07 18.94
CA LEU A 131 -7.15 -2.43 17.75
C LEU A 131 -6.12 -1.34 17.44
N TYR A 132 -6.54 -0.07 17.37
CA TYR A 132 -5.65 1.02 16.98
C TYR A 132 -4.60 1.33 18.05
N GLU A 133 -5.01 1.52 19.31
CA GLU A 133 -4.14 1.89 20.42
C GLU A 133 -3.22 0.74 20.82
N ASN A 134 -3.78 -0.43 21.14
CA ASN A 134 -3.03 -1.49 21.81
C ASN A 134 -2.33 -2.43 20.82
N THR A 135 -2.92 -2.67 19.65
CA THR A 135 -2.39 -3.66 18.69
C THR A 135 -1.49 -3.00 17.64
N LEU A 136 -1.91 -1.84 17.13
CA LEU A 136 -1.23 -1.14 16.04
C LEU A 136 -0.36 0.03 16.52
N GLY A 137 -0.52 0.49 17.77
CA GLY A 137 0.30 1.55 18.35
C GLY A 137 -0.09 2.97 17.94
N PHE A 138 -1.32 3.19 17.50
CA PHE A 138 -1.83 4.53 17.24
C PHE A 138 -1.95 5.33 18.53
N THR A 139 -1.65 6.62 18.44
CA THR A 139 -1.83 7.59 19.52
C THR A 139 -2.96 8.56 19.17
N ASN A 140 -3.73 8.98 20.18
CA ASN A 140 -4.76 10.00 19.99
C ASN A 140 -4.10 11.39 19.93
N GLU A 141 -4.29 12.11 18.82
CA GLU A 141 -3.73 13.45 18.60
C GLU A 141 -4.69 14.54 19.05
N LYS A 142 -5.98 14.39 18.72
CA LYS A 142 -7.05 15.34 19.09
C LYS A 142 -8.41 14.67 19.13
N THR A 143 -9.34 15.27 19.87
CA THR A 143 -10.74 14.89 19.85
C THR A 143 -11.53 15.92 19.04
N GLU A 144 -12.21 15.48 17.98
CA GLU A 144 -13.05 16.33 17.15
C GLU A 144 -14.50 16.22 17.63
N SER A 145 -15.07 17.33 18.09
CA SER A 145 -16.44 17.33 18.63
C SER A 145 -17.47 17.29 17.51
N LYS A 146 -18.51 16.46 17.69
CA LYS A 146 -19.62 16.26 16.73
C LYS A 146 -19.13 15.94 15.30
N TYR A 147 -18.10 15.11 15.21
CA TYR A 147 -17.51 14.72 13.93
C TYR A 147 -18.48 13.86 13.10
N TYR A 148 -19.15 12.91 13.74
CA TYR A 148 -20.10 12.03 13.07
C TYR A 148 -21.47 12.68 12.92
N ALA A 149 -22.24 12.23 11.92
CA ALA A 149 -23.54 12.84 11.57
C ALA A 149 -24.60 12.74 12.68
N ASP A 150 -24.47 11.78 13.58
CA ASP A 150 -25.31 11.62 14.77
C ASP A 150 -24.85 12.49 15.96
N GLY A 151 -23.81 13.29 15.76
CA GLY A 151 -23.23 14.18 16.76
C GLY A 151 -22.22 13.50 17.68
N GLU A 152 -21.84 12.25 17.45
CA GLU A 152 -20.78 11.61 18.23
C GLU A 152 -19.41 12.25 17.93
N ASP A 153 -18.61 12.42 18.97
CA ASP A 153 -17.23 12.87 18.86
C ASP A 153 -16.33 11.77 18.26
N ALA A 154 -15.23 12.18 17.63
CA ALA A 154 -14.21 11.28 17.10
C ALA A 154 -12.85 11.54 17.74
N PHE A 155 -12.09 10.48 17.97
CA PHE A 155 -10.65 10.57 18.16
C PHE A 155 -9.97 10.59 16.80
N CYS A 156 -9.18 11.63 16.55
CA CYS A 156 -8.24 11.70 15.45
C CYS A 156 -6.94 11.03 15.91
N MET A 157 -6.69 9.84 15.39
CA MET A 157 -5.57 9.01 15.79
C MET A 157 -4.47 9.05 14.74
N ARG A 158 -3.22 8.99 15.19
CA ARG A 158 -2.02 9.04 14.37
C ARG A 158 -1.04 7.95 14.77
N LEU A 159 -0.43 7.31 13.78
CA LEU A 159 0.68 6.37 13.92
C LEU A 159 1.88 6.85 13.12
N ASP A 160 3.03 7.00 13.77
CA ASP A 160 4.31 7.28 13.12
C ASP A 160 4.81 6.03 12.37
N LEU A 161 5.12 6.19 11.08
CA LEU A 161 5.60 5.12 10.21
C LEU A 161 7.14 5.05 10.15
N GLY A 162 7.86 5.87 10.91
CA GLY A 162 9.33 5.90 10.92
C GLY A 162 9.98 4.56 11.28
N GLY A 163 9.33 3.77 12.13
CA GLY A 163 9.79 2.41 12.46
C GLY A 163 9.67 1.45 11.27
N ILE A 164 8.53 1.48 10.56
CA ILE A 164 8.28 0.67 9.36
C ILE A 164 9.23 1.11 8.24
N LYS A 165 9.43 2.43 8.09
CA LYS A 165 10.34 2.97 7.09
C LYS A 165 11.76 2.45 7.24
N LYS A 166 12.30 2.41 8.47
CA LYS A 166 13.64 1.86 8.70
C LYS A 166 13.74 0.40 8.28
N GLN A 167 12.74 -0.42 8.60
CA GLN A 167 12.71 -1.82 8.20
C GLN A 167 12.69 -2.00 6.68
N VAL A 168 11.94 -1.15 5.97
CA VAL A 168 11.91 -1.14 4.50
C VAL A 168 13.26 -0.71 3.93
N ASP A 169 13.85 0.37 4.46
CA ASP A 169 15.15 0.87 4.02
C ASP A 169 16.27 -0.17 4.27
N GLU A 170 16.23 -0.90 5.40
CA GLU A 170 17.14 -1.99 5.74
C GLU A 170 16.98 -3.20 4.79
N ALA A 171 15.75 -3.64 4.53
CA ALA A 171 15.49 -4.76 3.62
C ALA A 171 15.94 -4.47 2.17
N LEU A 172 15.75 -3.24 1.70
CA LEU A 172 16.23 -2.83 0.37
C LEU A 172 17.75 -2.80 0.29
N ALA A 173 18.43 -2.41 1.37
CA ALA A 173 19.90 -2.43 1.41
C ALA A 173 20.44 -3.87 1.37
N GLU A 174 19.79 -4.82 2.05
CA GLU A 174 20.15 -6.24 1.99
C GLU A 174 19.95 -6.83 0.58
N GLU A 175 18.85 -6.50 -0.11
CA GLU A 175 18.62 -6.93 -1.50
C GLU A 175 19.65 -6.34 -2.48
N GLU A 176 20.09 -5.09 -2.28
CA GLU A 176 21.14 -4.48 -3.10
C GLU A 176 22.51 -5.16 -2.88
N GLU A 177 22.85 -5.53 -1.63
CA GLU A 177 24.09 -6.26 -1.33
C GLU A 177 24.09 -7.68 -1.93
N GLU A 178 22.97 -8.42 -1.87
CA GLU A 178 22.86 -9.75 -2.51
C GLU A 178 22.93 -9.67 -4.04
N ALA A 179 22.35 -8.63 -4.65
CA ALA A 179 22.38 -8.43 -6.10
C ALA A 179 23.78 -8.06 -6.63
N GLU A 180 24.64 -7.44 -5.81
CA GLU A 180 26.04 -7.18 -6.16
C GLU A 180 26.90 -8.46 -6.13
N ASP A 181 26.56 -9.44 -5.30
CA ASP A 181 27.30 -10.71 -5.14
C ASP A 181 27.02 -11.74 -6.25
N GLU A 182 25.82 -11.71 -6.87
CA GLU A 182 25.51 -12.57 -8.03
C GLU A 182 26.19 -12.13 -9.35
N GLY A 183 26.97 -11.05 -9.32
CA GLY A 183 27.72 -10.51 -10.46
C GLY A 183 29.02 -11.25 -10.82
N GLU A 184 29.29 -12.43 -10.26
CA GLU A 184 30.51 -13.17 -10.59
C GLU A 184 30.51 -13.65 -12.06
N ALA A 185 31.59 -13.33 -12.78
CA ALA A 185 31.71 -13.58 -14.22
C ALA A 185 31.68 -15.07 -14.54
N VAL A 186 30.55 -15.56 -15.06
CA VAL A 186 30.42 -16.94 -15.54
C VAL A 186 31.31 -17.14 -16.78
N GLY A 187 32.46 -17.77 -16.57
CA GLY A 187 33.18 -18.53 -17.59
C GLY A 187 34.34 -17.83 -18.30
N GLU A 188 35.54 -17.88 -17.71
CA GLU A 188 36.81 -17.78 -18.46
C GLU A 188 37.13 -19.14 -19.13
N VAL A 189 36.19 -19.73 -19.89
CA VAL A 189 36.43 -20.97 -20.64
C VAL A 189 36.68 -20.63 -22.10
N GLY A 190 37.90 -20.20 -22.40
CA GLY A 190 38.31 -19.90 -23.77
C GLY A 190 39.70 -19.28 -23.94
N ARG A 191 40.62 -19.49 -23.00
CA ARG A 191 42.00 -19.02 -23.16
C ARG A 191 42.85 -20.07 -23.86
N ASP A 192 42.91 -19.97 -25.18
CA ASP A 192 43.85 -20.72 -26.02
C ASP A 192 45.29 -20.22 -25.71
N PRO A 193 46.28 -21.10 -25.41
CA PRO A 193 47.60 -20.66 -24.96
C PRO A 193 48.50 -20.09 -26.07
N GLU A 194 48.10 -20.13 -27.35
CA GLU A 194 48.94 -19.72 -28.48
C GLU A 194 48.26 -18.74 -29.46
N ALA A 195 47.88 -17.55 -28.99
CA ALA A 195 47.60 -16.43 -29.88
C ALA A 195 48.49 -15.23 -29.51
N GLY A 196 49.70 -15.24 -30.06
CA GLY A 196 50.61 -14.11 -30.02
C GLY A 196 50.09 -12.93 -30.83
N LYS A 197 50.21 -11.73 -30.22
CA LYS A 197 50.33 -10.40 -30.84
C LYS A 197 49.49 -10.14 -32.10
N ASP A 198 48.34 -9.49 -31.93
CA ASP A 198 48.08 -8.29 -32.71
C ASP A 198 47.24 -7.27 -31.94
N LYS A 199 47.70 -6.01 -31.96
CA LYS A 199 47.02 -4.88 -31.32
C LYS A 199 46.05 -4.30 -32.34
N ASP A 200 44.76 -4.58 -32.19
CA ASP A 200 43.74 -3.70 -32.77
C ASP A 200 42.72 -3.27 -31.72
N LYS A 201 42.60 -1.95 -31.54
CA LYS A 201 41.77 -1.29 -30.54
C LYS A 201 40.34 -1.19 -31.06
N THR A 202 39.57 -2.29 -31.00
CA THR A 202 38.11 -2.16 -31.06
C THR A 202 37.61 -1.71 -29.70
N LYS A 203 37.35 -0.40 -29.59
CA LYS A 203 36.75 0.28 -28.44
C LYS A 203 35.40 -0.37 -28.13
N LYS A 204 35.31 -1.23 -27.10
CA LYS A 204 34.04 -1.72 -26.59
C LYS A 204 33.26 -0.52 -26.03
N MET A 205 32.15 -0.19 -26.67
CA MET A 205 31.25 0.85 -26.21
C MET A 205 30.39 0.26 -25.09
N LYS A 206 30.62 0.69 -23.84
CA LYS A 206 29.69 0.39 -22.74
C LYS A 206 28.40 1.14 -23.04
N VAL A 207 27.35 0.42 -23.41
CA VAL A 207 26.00 0.99 -23.49
C VAL A 207 25.44 0.91 -22.07
N ALA A 208 25.15 2.06 -21.48
CA ALA A 208 24.41 2.11 -20.22
C ALA A 208 23.02 1.53 -20.48
N VAL A 209 22.70 0.40 -19.84
CA VAL A 209 21.33 -0.08 -19.75
C VAL A 209 20.59 0.94 -18.88
N GLY A 210 19.74 1.73 -19.52
CA GLY A 210 19.00 2.80 -18.85
C GLY A 210 18.14 2.24 -17.73
N ARG A 211 18.27 2.83 -16.53
CA ARG A 211 17.26 2.75 -15.48
C ARG A 211 15.88 2.97 -16.11
N SER A 212 14.90 2.13 -15.78
CA SER A 212 13.50 2.44 -16.06
C SER A 212 13.17 3.76 -15.37
N LEU A 213 13.08 4.81 -16.17
CA LEU A 213 12.70 6.14 -15.73
C LEU A 213 11.28 6.05 -15.14
N GLY A 214 11.18 6.20 -13.82
CA GLY A 214 9.90 6.35 -13.14
C GLY A 214 9.13 7.54 -13.70
N VAL A 215 7.80 7.46 -13.66
CA VAL A 215 6.84 8.39 -14.27
C VAL A 215 7.13 9.88 -13.98
N GLY A 216 7.84 10.19 -12.89
CA GLY A 216 8.28 11.55 -12.54
C GLY A 216 9.42 12.16 -13.38
N SER A 217 9.92 11.47 -14.41
CA SER A 217 11.01 11.96 -15.27
C SER A 217 10.62 12.23 -16.73
N LEU A 218 9.32 12.12 -17.05
CA LEU A 218 8.75 12.53 -18.32
C LEU A 218 8.35 14.01 -18.24
N VAL A 219 9.30 14.90 -18.58
CA VAL A 219 8.97 16.30 -18.88
C VAL A 219 8.88 16.43 -20.40
N GLU A 220 7.69 16.75 -20.92
CA GLU A 220 7.51 17.10 -22.33
C GLU A 220 8.34 18.33 -22.67
N LYS A 221 9.14 18.21 -23.73
CA LYS A 221 9.89 19.32 -24.31
C LYS A 221 9.09 19.84 -25.50
N ASP A 222 8.58 21.06 -25.38
CA ASP A 222 7.87 21.75 -26.46
C ASP A 222 8.89 22.35 -27.44
N ASP A 223 9.03 21.71 -28.60
CA ASP A 223 9.95 22.12 -29.67
C ASP A 223 9.30 23.10 -30.68
N SER A 224 8.18 23.73 -30.34
CA SER A 224 7.46 24.64 -31.26
C SER A 224 8.05 26.06 -31.42
N LYS A 225 9.30 26.29 -31.00
CA LYS A 225 9.99 27.58 -31.24
C LYS A 225 11.35 27.39 -31.92
N HIS A 226 11.31 27.22 -33.24
CA HIS A 226 12.36 27.66 -34.16
C HIS A 226 11.76 28.46 -35.30
#